data_AF-A0A0Q7KL45-F1
#
_entry.id   AF-A0A0Q7KL45-F1
#
_cell.length_a   1.000
_cell.length_b   1.000
_cell.length_c   1.000
_cell.angle_alpha   90.00
_cell.angle_beta   90.00
_cell.angle_gamma   90.00
#
_symmetry.space_group_name_H-M   'P 1'
#
loop_
_entity.id
_entity.type
_entity.pdbx_description
1 polymer ?
#
loop_
_entity_poly.entity_id
_entity_poly.type
_entity_poly.pdbx_seq_one_letter_code
_entity_poly.pdbx_strand_id
1 'polypeptide(L)'
;MTALSPHALDGPVLVVGCGLIGTSVGLALRSHDVDVVLHDALPGNVEVAVSRGAGRPLDDAVRPYLVVVAVPPSASGAVVADALARWRDALVTDVTSVKSGIQQAVEGLDGAERFAGGHPMAGSERSGPMAASAQLFEGRPWAVTPGPATRSDALDAVVDLALHVGAVPIIMESAAHDRAVALVSHVPQVMSTLTAARLHEAEGNSLALSGAGLRDTTRIAASDSALWRDILGTNRRDVKAVLERVRDDLDRVIGALDADDAADDDDVLASVLESGRRGTALIPGKHGSSASDVDVVHVQVADRPGELSRLMAHTEEAGVNIEDLRLDHDLGRPVGLAEIAVAAGVGEALVRALTSRGWTAYP
;
A
#
# COMPACT_ATOMS: atom_id res chain seq x y z
N MET A 1 19.84 -15.46 -1.98
CA MET A 1 19.25 -14.99 -0.71
C MET A 1 18.90 -16.22 0.11
N THR A 2 19.61 -16.45 1.21
CA THR A 2 19.25 -17.50 2.16
C THR A 2 17.92 -17.08 2.78
N ALA A 3 16.86 -17.87 2.60
CA ALA A 3 15.59 -17.61 3.25
C ALA A 3 15.81 -17.64 4.76
N LEU A 4 15.63 -16.49 5.42
CA LEU A 4 15.56 -16.42 6.87
C LEU A 4 14.31 -17.20 7.25
N SER A 5 14.49 -18.40 7.83
CA SER A 5 13.38 -19.08 8.48
C SER A 5 12.99 -18.25 9.70
N PRO A 6 11.72 -17.86 9.85
CA PRO A 6 11.29 -17.04 10.99
C PRO A 6 11.60 -17.77 12.30
N HIS A 7 12.14 -17.07 13.30
CA HIS A 7 12.22 -17.61 14.66
C HIS A 7 10.81 -17.62 15.26
N ALA A 8 10.44 -18.68 15.99
CA ALA A 8 9.10 -18.79 16.55
C ALA A 8 8.74 -17.57 17.43
N LEU A 9 7.60 -16.93 17.17
CA LEU A 9 7.05 -15.93 18.09
C LEU A 9 6.50 -16.65 19.32
N ASP A 10 7.21 -16.55 20.45
CA ASP A 10 6.90 -17.28 21.69
C ASP A 10 5.50 -16.95 22.27
N GLY A 11 4.97 -15.76 21.99
CA GLY A 11 3.66 -15.29 22.45
C GLY A 11 3.56 -15.18 23.99
N PRO A 12 2.43 -14.68 24.54
CA PRO A 12 1.30 -14.07 23.83
C PRO A 12 1.67 -12.75 23.13
N VAL A 13 1.04 -12.47 21.99
CA VAL A 13 1.14 -11.18 21.28
C VAL A 13 -0.07 -10.32 21.64
N LEU A 14 0.16 -9.14 22.21
CA LEU A 14 -0.89 -8.16 22.49
C LEU A 14 -1.02 -7.19 21.32
N VAL A 15 -2.20 -7.09 20.72
CA VAL A 15 -2.53 -6.07 19.73
C VAL A 15 -3.34 -4.96 20.39
N VAL A 16 -2.81 -3.74 20.36
CA VAL A 16 -3.48 -2.52 20.86
C VAL A 16 -4.01 -1.72 19.67
N GLY A 17 -5.31 -1.74 19.45
CA GLY A 17 -6.01 -1.18 18.30
C GLY A 17 -6.53 -2.28 17.37
N CYS A 18 -7.84 -2.49 17.36
CA CYS A 18 -8.54 -3.53 16.62
C CYS A 18 -9.20 -2.96 15.35
N GLY A 19 -8.46 -2.12 14.61
CA GLY A 19 -8.87 -1.62 13.29
C GLY A 19 -8.60 -2.63 12.17
N LEU A 20 -8.43 -2.13 10.93
CA LEU A 20 -8.05 -2.95 9.78
C LEU A 20 -6.73 -3.70 10.03
N ILE A 21 -5.67 -2.96 10.38
CA ILE A 21 -4.32 -3.51 10.50
C ILE A 21 -4.20 -4.43 11.71
N GLY A 22 -4.56 -3.96 12.91
CA GLY A 22 -4.42 -4.76 14.12
C GLY A 22 -5.24 -6.06 14.10
N THR A 23 -6.47 -6.01 13.61
CA THR A 23 -7.27 -7.23 13.42
C THR A 23 -6.64 -8.17 12.39
N SER A 24 -6.06 -7.64 11.32
CA SER A 24 -5.37 -8.45 10.30
C SER A 24 -4.12 -9.13 10.86
N VAL A 25 -3.34 -8.41 11.70
CA VAL A 25 -2.20 -8.99 12.42
C VAL A 25 -2.69 -10.13 13.31
N GLY A 26 -3.75 -9.92 14.09
CA GLY A 26 -4.32 -10.96 14.94
C GLY A 26 -4.77 -12.18 14.15
N LEU A 27 -5.50 -11.99 13.04
CA LEU A 27 -5.94 -13.09 12.18
C LEU A 27 -4.77 -13.90 11.60
N ALA A 28 -3.73 -13.22 11.09
CA ALA A 28 -2.56 -13.87 10.51
C ALA A 28 -1.77 -14.66 11.56
N LEU A 29 -1.56 -14.09 12.75
CA LEU A 29 -0.86 -14.77 13.84
C LEU A 29 -1.65 -15.97 14.38
N ARG A 30 -2.98 -15.86 14.49
CA ARG A 30 -3.85 -16.96 14.91
C ARG A 30 -3.85 -18.12 13.91
N SER A 31 -3.68 -17.88 12.61
CA SER A 31 -3.49 -18.97 11.64
C SER A 31 -2.16 -19.72 11.75
N HIS A 32 -1.23 -19.19 12.56
CA HIS A 32 0.04 -19.82 12.91
C HIS A 32 0.10 -20.25 14.39
N ASP A 33 -1.07 -20.46 15.02
CA ASP A 33 -1.21 -20.96 16.40
C ASP A 33 -0.59 -20.08 17.50
N VAL A 34 -0.29 -18.81 17.21
CA VAL A 34 0.19 -17.84 18.21
C VAL A 34 -0.97 -17.41 19.13
N ASP A 35 -0.75 -17.30 20.45
CA ASP A 35 -1.74 -16.70 21.36
C ASP A 35 -1.80 -15.18 21.11
N VAL A 36 -2.98 -14.68 20.73
CA VAL A 36 -3.20 -13.26 20.44
C VAL A 36 -4.22 -12.70 21.42
N VAL A 37 -3.83 -11.59 22.04
CA VAL A 37 -4.62 -10.84 23.00
C VAL A 37 -4.96 -9.48 22.40
N LEU A 38 -6.20 -9.03 22.58
CA LEU A 38 -6.75 -7.86 21.89
C LEU A 38 -7.16 -6.79 22.88
N HIS A 39 -6.77 -5.55 22.59
CA HIS A 39 -7.20 -4.35 23.30
C HIS A 39 -7.57 -3.26 22.30
N ASP A 40 -8.61 -2.49 22.58
CA ASP A 40 -9.00 -1.30 21.82
C ASP A 40 -9.66 -0.30 22.78
N ALA A 41 -9.56 0.99 22.48
CA ALA A 41 -10.29 2.05 23.19
C ALA A 41 -11.81 1.94 22.97
N LEU A 42 -12.25 1.33 21.87
CA LEU A 42 -13.63 1.05 21.54
C LEU A 42 -13.92 -0.45 21.75
N PRO A 43 -14.63 -0.84 22.82
CA PRO A 43 -14.90 -2.25 23.13
C PRO A 43 -15.56 -3.03 21.99
N GLY A 44 -16.43 -2.37 21.20
CA GLY A 44 -17.08 -2.98 20.05
C GLY A 44 -16.10 -3.45 18.96
N ASN A 45 -14.93 -2.82 18.81
CA ASN A 45 -13.91 -3.31 17.87
C ASN A 45 -13.29 -4.63 18.34
N VAL A 46 -13.07 -4.79 19.66
CA VAL A 46 -12.58 -6.04 20.24
C VAL A 46 -13.60 -7.15 20.02
N GLU A 47 -14.88 -6.90 20.29
CA GLU A 47 -15.95 -7.88 20.08
C GLU A 47 -15.98 -8.39 18.63
N VAL A 48 -15.93 -7.47 17.66
CA VAL A 48 -15.88 -7.83 16.24
C VAL A 48 -14.60 -8.61 15.93
N ALA A 49 -13.42 -8.13 16.33
CA ALA A 49 -12.16 -8.82 16.08
C ALA A 49 -12.12 -10.25 16.68
N VAL A 50 -12.63 -10.43 17.91
CA VAL A 50 -12.77 -11.74 18.56
C VAL A 50 -13.72 -12.64 17.77
N SER A 51 -14.89 -12.14 17.36
CA SER A 51 -15.86 -12.92 16.55
C SER A 51 -15.28 -13.38 15.21
N ARG A 52 -14.32 -12.62 14.67
CA ARG A 52 -13.59 -12.97 13.44
C ARG A 52 -12.45 -13.97 13.68
N GLY A 53 -12.13 -14.29 14.93
CA GLY A 53 -11.07 -15.21 15.30
C GLY A 53 -9.69 -14.57 15.41
N ALA A 54 -9.59 -13.24 15.53
CA ALA A 54 -8.31 -12.54 15.58
C ALA A 54 -7.57 -12.68 16.92
N GLY A 55 -8.20 -13.24 17.95
CA GLY A 55 -7.63 -13.40 19.28
C GLY A 55 -8.69 -13.41 20.37
N ARG A 56 -8.26 -13.20 21.62
CA ARG A 56 -9.13 -13.07 22.81
C ARG A 56 -8.97 -11.69 23.46
N PRO A 57 -9.97 -11.20 24.22
CA PRO A 57 -9.83 -9.94 24.94
C PRO A 57 -8.66 -9.95 25.94
N LEU A 58 -8.07 -8.78 26.18
CA LEU A 58 -7.08 -8.56 27.23
C LEU A 58 -7.65 -8.81 28.63
N ASP A 59 -6.89 -9.58 29.42
CA ASP A 59 -7.09 -9.76 30.86
C ASP A 59 -5.86 -9.26 31.65
N ASP A 60 -6.02 -9.05 32.96
CA ASP A 60 -4.96 -8.48 33.82
C ASP A 60 -3.79 -9.44 34.10
N ALA A 61 -3.97 -10.75 33.87
CA ALA A 61 -2.95 -11.75 34.10
C ALA A 61 -1.96 -11.86 32.92
N VAL A 62 -2.32 -11.37 31.74
CA VAL A 62 -1.46 -11.43 30.55
C VAL A 62 -0.11 -10.75 30.80
N ARG A 63 0.95 -11.44 30.39
CA ARG A 63 2.31 -10.92 30.25
C ARG A 63 2.71 -11.14 28.79
N PRO A 64 2.53 -10.13 27.91
CA PRO A 64 2.79 -10.30 26.50
C PRO A 64 4.30 -10.41 26.25
N TYR A 65 4.67 -11.25 25.29
CA TYR A 65 6.02 -11.27 24.73
C TYR A 65 6.26 -10.05 23.84
N LEU A 66 5.27 -9.74 22.99
CA LEU A 66 5.30 -8.62 22.04
C LEU A 66 4.00 -7.82 22.13
N VAL A 67 4.12 -6.49 22.14
CA VAL A 67 3.00 -5.56 22.00
C VAL A 67 3.05 -4.90 20.62
N VAL A 68 1.98 -5.04 19.84
CA VAL A 68 1.80 -4.42 18.52
C VAL A 68 0.80 -3.28 18.65
N VAL A 69 1.28 -2.04 18.51
CA VAL A 69 0.48 -0.82 18.60
C VAL A 69 -0.06 -0.44 17.21
N ALA A 70 -1.36 -0.66 17.03
CA ALA A 70 -2.11 -0.46 15.78
C ALA A 70 -3.19 0.63 15.91
N VAL A 71 -2.81 1.77 16.48
CA VAL A 71 -3.66 2.96 16.65
C VAL A 71 -3.29 4.05 15.62
N PRO A 72 -4.09 5.12 15.45
CA PRO A 72 -3.73 6.22 14.54
C PRO A 72 -2.37 6.86 14.86
N PRO A 73 -1.63 7.38 13.84
CA PRO A 73 -0.29 7.95 14.01
C PRO A 73 -0.16 8.97 15.15
N SER A 74 -1.14 9.88 15.31
CA SER A 74 -1.16 10.89 16.38
C SER A 74 -1.15 10.32 17.80
N ALA A 75 -1.76 9.15 18.00
CA ALA A 75 -1.88 8.50 19.31
C ALA A 75 -0.73 7.54 19.61
N SER A 76 -0.06 7.02 18.57
CA SER A 76 0.85 5.89 18.70
C SER A 76 2.04 6.12 19.61
N GLY A 77 2.64 7.32 19.60
CA GLY A 77 3.77 7.63 20.49
C GLY A 77 3.41 7.49 21.98
N ALA A 78 2.23 8.01 22.37
CA ALA A 78 1.75 7.90 23.75
C ALA A 78 1.39 6.46 24.14
N VAL A 79 0.79 5.70 23.21
CA VAL A 79 0.42 4.30 23.46
C VAL A 79 1.64 3.39 23.53
N VAL A 80 2.67 3.63 22.71
CA VAL A 80 3.96 2.91 22.82
C VAL A 80 4.63 3.22 24.16
N ALA A 81 4.65 4.49 24.58
CA ALA A 81 5.21 4.87 25.88
C ALA A 81 4.47 4.20 27.06
N ASP A 82 3.13 4.15 27.03
CA ASP A 82 2.33 3.44 28.03
C ASP A 82 2.64 1.93 28.02
N ALA A 83 2.75 1.32 26.83
CA ALA A 83 3.07 -0.08 26.70
C ALA A 83 4.44 -0.44 27.30
N LEU A 84 5.47 0.37 27.03
CA LEU A 84 6.81 0.20 27.59
C LEU A 84 6.82 0.29 29.11
N ALA A 85 6.03 1.19 29.70
CA ALA A 85 5.92 1.37 31.14
C ALA A 85 5.13 0.23 31.82
N ARG A 86 4.04 -0.23 31.18
CA ARG A 86 3.12 -1.23 31.73
C ARG A 86 3.66 -2.66 31.62
N TRP A 87 4.26 -3.01 30.49
CA TRP A 87 4.79 -4.36 30.23
C TRP A 87 6.32 -4.31 30.11
N ARG A 88 6.99 -4.24 31.26
CA ARG A 88 8.45 -3.99 31.36
C ARG A 88 9.33 -5.06 30.72
N ASP A 89 8.81 -6.27 30.56
CA ASP A 89 9.54 -7.39 29.94
C ASP A 89 9.17 -7.58 28.45
N ALA A 90 8.15 -6.88 27.96
CA ALA A 90 7.66 -7.04 26.59
C ALA A 90 8.48 -6.22 25.60
N LEU A 91 8.64 -6.77 24.40
CA LEU A 91 9.06 -6.04 23.22
C LEU A 91 7.87 -5.24 22.68
N VAL A 92 8.14 -4.09 22.06
CA VAL A 92 7.07 -3.20 21.55
C VAL A 92 7.35 -2.79 20.12
N THR A 93 6.32 -2.81 19.30
CA THR A 93 6.34 -2.28 17.94
C THR A 93 5.07 -1.52 17.65
N ASP A 94 5.10 -0.69 16.62
CA ASP A 94 3.92 -0.05 16.04
C ASP A 94 3.73 -0.51 14.59
N VAL A 95 2.59 -0.15 14.00
CA VAL A 95 2.28 -0.42 12.58
C VAL A 95 1.79 0.83 11.85
N THR A 96 2.12 2.02 12.34
CA THR A 96 1.59 3.27 11.81
C THR A 96 2.25 3.67 10.49
N SER A 97 1.76 4.72 9.84
CA SER A 97 2.28 5.16 8.53
C SER A 97 3.44 6.16 8.59
N VAL A 98 3.82 6.65 9.77
CA VAL A 98 4.87 7.67 9.95
C VAL A 98 5.72 7.30 11.17
N LYS A 99 7.06 7.37 11.06
CA LYS A 99 7.98 6.74 12.03
C LYS A 99 8.77 7.74 12.88
N SER A 100 9.18 8.88 12.34
CA SER A 100 10.07 9.81 13.04
C SER A 100 9.44 10.39 14.31
N GLY A 101 8.13 10.68 14.27
CA GLY A 101 7.42 11.22 15.42
C GLY A 101 7.33 10.23 16.59
N ILE A 102 7.17 8.93 16.29
CA ILE A 102 7.12 7.88 17.31
C ILE A 102 8.51 7.64 17.88
N GLN A 103 9.54 7.56 17.03
CA GLN A 103 10.91 7.43 17.49
C GLN A 103 11.30 8.55 18.46
N GLN A 104 10.94 9.80 18.14
CA GLN A 104 11.18 10.95 19.03
C GLN A 104 10.38 10.88 20.33
N ALA A 105 9.15 10.36 20.29
CA ALA A 105 8.32 10.21 21.49
C ALA A 105 8.84 9.13 22.45
N VAL A 106 9.56 8.14 21.93
CA VAL A 106 10.10 7.02 22.71
C VAL A 106 11.54 7.28 23.16
N GLU A 107 12.28 8.14 22.47
CA GLU A 107 13.67 8.45 22.78
C GLU A 107 13.85 8.94 24.22
N GLY A 108 14.75 8.29 24.97
CA GLY A 108 15.06 8.63 26.35
C GLY A 108 14.07 8.09 27.40
N LEU A 109 13.01 7.38 26.99
CA LEU A 109 12.13 6.68 27.93
C LEU A 109 12.81 5.43 28.50
N ASP A 110 12.44 5.07 29.73
CA ASP A 110 12.77 3.77 30.32
C ASP A 110 12.16 2.65 29.46
N GLY A 111 13.01 1.77 28.94
CA GLY A 111 12.59 0.70 28.03
C GLY A 111 12.61 1.02 26.55
N ALA A 112 13.07 2.20 26.14
CA ALA A 112 13.20 2.56 24.71
C ALA A 112 14.00 1.53 23.89
N GLU A 113 14.93 0.81 24.51
CA GLU A 113 15.70 -0.27 23.88
C GLU A 113 14.85 -1.47 23.44
N ARG A 114 13.63 -1.64 24.00
CA ARG A 114 12.69 -2.72 23.65
C ARG A 114 11.74 -2.35 22.50
N PHE A 115 11.86 -1.13 21.97
CA PHE A 115 11.02 -0.66 20.87
C PHE A 115 11.74 -0.75 19.52
N ALA A 116 11.04 -1.25 18.50
CA ALA A 116 11.41 -1.14 17.10
C ALA A 116 10.17 -0.75 16.28
N GLY A 117 10.26 0.33 15.51
CA GLY A 117 9.12 0.82 14.73
C GLY A 117 8.78 -0.09 13.56
N GLY A 118 7.50 -0.15 13.20
CA GLY A 118 7.00 -0.96 12.11
C GLY A 118 6.02 -0.19 11.21
N HIS A 119 6.00 -0.54 9.92
CA HIS A 119 4.97 -0.06 8.99
C HIS A 119 4.73 -1.09 7.89
N PRO A 120 3.65 -1.89 7.97
CA PRO A 120 3.19 -2.64 6.81
C PRO A 120 2.77 -1.68 5.70
N MET A 121 3.34 -1.80 4.51
CA MET A 121 2.87 -1.12 3.29
C MET A 121 1.62 -1.83 2.75
N ALA A 122 0.63 -1.97 3.63
CA ALA A 122 -0.62 -2.65 3.40
C ALA A 122 -1.75 -1.77 3.93
N GLY A 123 -2.79 -1.64 3.12
CA GLY A 123 -3.95 -0.84 3.47
C GLY A 123 -5.08 -1.07 2.47
N SER A 124 -6.25 -0.54 2.81
CA SER A 124 -7.41 -0.49 1.94
C SER A 124 -8.09 0.87 2.14
N GLU A 125 -8.84 1.30 1.15
CA GLU A 125 -9.82 2.38 1.26
C GLU A 125 -10.93 2.07 2.28
N ARG A 126 -11.04 0.81 2.73
CA ARG A 126 -11.96 0.34 3.78
C ARG A 126 -11.29 0.34 5.15
N SER A 127 -12.09 0.61 6.19
CA SER A 127 -11.62 0.74 7.58
C SER A 127 -12.31 -0.27 8.52
N GLY A 128 -11.71 -0.44 9.71
CA GLY A 128 -12.29 -1.21 10.80
C GLY A 128 -12.06 -2.73 10.76
N PRO A 129 -12.39 -3.45 11.84
CA PRO A 129 -12.11 -4.88 12.00
C PRO A 129 -12.82 -5.76 10.98
N MET A 130 -13.95 -5.33 10.41
CA MET A 130 -14.68 -6.08 9.37
C MET A 130 -13.94 -6.14 8.04
N ALA A 131 -13.08 -5.17 7.74
CA ALA A 131 -12.30 -5.14 6.51
C ALA A 131 -10.99 -5.94 6.60
N ALA A 132 -10.65 -6.46 7.78
CA ALA A 132 -9.40 -7.18 8.02
C ALA A 132 -9.29 -8.51 7.26
N SER A 133 -8.06 -8.94 7.02
CA SER A 133 -7.74 -10.21 6.34
C SER A 133 -6.44 -10.79 6.88
N ALA A 134 -6.37 -12.11 7.06
CA ALA A 134 -5.11 -12.78 7.43
C ALA A 134 -4.03 -12.61 6.35
N GLN A 135 -4.45 -12.50 5.09
CA GLN A 135 -3.57 -12.36 3.92
C GLN A 135 -3.21 -10.90 3.62
N LEU A 136 -3.56 -9.94 4.49
CA LEU A 136 -3.44 -8.51 4.18
C LEU A 136 -1.99 -8.09 3.87
N PHE A 137 -1.01 -8.80 4.41
CA PHE A 137 0.41 -8.43 4.35
C PHE A 137 1.23 -9.32 3.40
N GLU A 138 0.65 -10.38 2.84
CA GLU A 138 1.37 -11.36 2.01
C GLU A 138 2.07 -10.70 0.81
N GLY A 139 3.38 -10.90 0.72
CA GLY A 139 4.25 -10.36 -0.33
C GLY A 139 4.43 -8.84 -0.30
N ARG A 140 3.88 -8.14 0.70
CA ARG A 140 3.94 -6.68 0.79
C ARG A 140 5.17 -6.23 1.61
N PRO A 141 5.80 -5.09 1.26
CA PRO A 141 6.85 -4.51 2.08
C PRO A 141 6.37 -4.21 3.50
N TRP A 142 7.23 -4.46 4.48
CA TRP A 142 7.05 -4.04 5.87
C TRP A 142 8.29 -3.28 6.30
N ALA A 143 8.19 -1.96 6.44
CA ALA A 143 9.32 -1.18 6.90
C ALA A 143 9.56 -1.46 8.40
N VAL A 144 10.81 -1.72 8.75
CA VAL A 144 11.27 -1.90 10.14
C VAL A 144 12.27 -0.81 10.45
N THR A 145 11.97 0.01 11.46
CA THR A 145 12.75 1.20 11.78
C THR A 145 13.29 1.13 13.20
N PRO A 146 14.44 0.45 13.42
CA PRO A 146 15.09 0.46 14.73
C PRO A 146 15.60 1.86 15.06
N GLY A 147 15.52 2.24 16.33
CA GLY A 147 16.12 3.44 16.87
C GLY A 147 17.56 3.21 17.34
N PRO A 148 18.29 4.27 17.72
CA PRO A 148 19.69 4.16 18.16
C PRO A 148 19.90 3.26 19.39
N ALA A 149 18.90 3.16 20.27
CA ALA A 149 18.94 2.35 21.48
C ALA A 149 18.33 0.95 21.29
N THR A 150 17.71 0.65 20.15
CA THR A 150 16.97 -0.59 19.92
C THR A 150 17.89 -1.80 20.07
N ARG A 151 17.50 -2.71 20.96
CA ARG A 151 18.16 -3.99 21.19
C ARG A 151 17.89 -4.94 20.02
N SER A 152 18.81 -5.88 19.79
CA SER A 152 18.71 -6.82 18.68
C SER A 152 17.43 -7.67 18.73
N ASP A 153 17.01 -8.13 19.90
CA ASP A 153 15.78 -8.94 20.03
C ASP A 153 14.49 -8.17 19.71
N ALA A 154 14.44 -6.86 19.97
CA ALA A 154 13.32 -6.00 19.58
C ALA A 154 13.27 -5.86 18.05
N LEU A 155 14.43 -5.69 17.40
CA LEU A 155 14.52 -5.69 15.95
C LEU A 155 14.10 -7.05 15.37
N ASP A 156 14.66 -8.13 15.90
CA ASP A 156 14.39 -9.51 15.44
C ASP A 156 12.90 -9.84 15.59
N ALA A 157 12.27 -9.50 16.71
CA ALA A 157 10.84 -9.75 16.91
C ALA A 157 9.93 -9.03 15.90
N VAL A 158 10.30 -7.83 15.45
CA VAL A 158 9.52 -7.10 14.42
C VAL A 158 9.77 -7.69 13.03
N VAL A 159 11.00 -8.11 12.75
CA VAL A 159 11.32 -8.86 11.51
C VAL A 159 10.56 -10.19 11.48
N ASP A 160 10.58 -10.94 12.58
CA ASP A 160 9.84 -12.19 12.71
C ASP A 160 8.33 -11.96 12.60
N LEU A 161 7.79 -10.92 13.22
CA LEU A 161 6.38 -10.53 13.04
C LEU A 161 6.05 -10.34 11.56
N ALA A 162 6.85 -9.53 10.83
CA ALA A 162 6.64 -9.28 9.41
C ALA A 162 6.68 -10.58 8.60
N LEU A 163 7.65 -11.46 8.85
CA LEU A 163 7.79 -12.75 8.17
C LEU A 163 6.62 -13.70 8.48
N HIS A 164 6.16 -13.76 9.74
CA HIS A 164 5.02 -14.59 10.16
C HIS A 164 3.72 -14.21 9.47
N VAL A 165 3.52 -12.92 9.20
CA VAL A 165 2.32 -12.45 8.50
C VAL A 165 2.50 -12.43 6.97
N GLY A 166 3.59 -13.03 6.47
CA GLY A 166 3.87 -13.17 5.03
C GLY A 166 4.42 -11.91 4.36
N ALA A 167 4.80 -10.89 5.11
CA ALA A 167 5.35 -9.64 4.58
C ALA A 167 6.85 -9.75 4.28
N VAL A 168 7.37 -8.73 3.57
CA VAL A 168 8.79 -8.61 3.20
C VAL A 168 9.43 -7.50 4.02
N PRO A 169 10.20 -7.81 5.07
CA PRO A 169 10.80 -6.78 5.93
C PRO A 169 11.85 -5.96 5.18
N ILE A 170 11.81 -4.63 5.36
CA ILE A 170 12.78 -3.67 4.84
C ILE A 170 13.29 -2.81 6.00
N ILE A 171 14.54 -3.01 6.38
CA ILE A 171 15.14 -2.27 7.50
C ILE A 171 15.63 -0.91 6.98
N MET A 172 15.20 0.16 7.63
CA MET A 172 15.62 1.52 7.27
C MET A 172 15.46 2.51 8.42
N GLU A 173 16.08 3.69 8.30
CA GLU A 173 15.95 4.77 9.29
C GLU A 173 14.55 5.41 9.25
N SER A 174 14.00 5.79 10.40
CA SER A 174 12.68 6.45 10.52
C SER A 174 12.55 7.70 9.65
N ALA A 175 13.60 8.53 9.59
CA ALA A 175 13.59 9.72 8.75
C ALA A 175 13.68 9.40 7.24
N ALA A 176 14.36 8.32 6.87
CA ALA A 176 14.41 7.88 5.48
C ALA A 176 13.07 7.28 5.04
N HIS A 177 12.42 6.54 5.93
CA HIS A 177 11.07 6.03 5.74
C HIS A 177 10.09 7.17 5.47
N ASP A 178 10.04 8.19 6.34
CA ASP A 178 9.06 9.29 6.23
C ASP A 178 9.22 10.10 4.94
N ARG A 179 10.47 10.33 4.50
CA ARG A 179 10.76 10.91 3.18
C ARG A 179 10.26 10.02 2.04
N ALA A 180 10.48 8.71 2.13
CA ALA A 180 10.06 7.77 1.10
C ALA A 180 8.52 7.73 0.99
N VAL A 181 7.80 7.53 2.11
CA VAL A 181 6.32 7.47 2.09
C VAL A 181 5.67 8.80 1.73
N ALA A 182 6.32 9.94 2.01
CA ALA A 182 5.86 11.23 1.50
C ALA A 182 5.77 11.22 -0.04
N LEU A 183 6.79 10.69 -0.70
CA LEU A 183 6.87 10.60 -2.16
C LEU A 183 5.97 9.50 -2.74
N VAL A 184 6.01 8.29 -2.18
CA VAL A 184 5.37 7.11 -2.81
C VAL A 184 3.94 6.84 -2.34
N SER A 185 3.44 7.55 -1.33
CA SER A 185 2.11 7.30 -0.76
C SER A 185 1.34 8.60 -0.46
N HIS A 186 1.91 9.51 0.32
CA HIS A 186 1.16 10.65 0.83
C HIS A 186 0.84 11.70 -0.23
N VAL A 187 1.84 12.13 -1.02
CA VAL A 187 1.59 13.06 -2.12
C VAL A 187 0.69 12.46 -3.20
N PRO A 188 0.86 11.19 -3.63
CA PRO A 188 -0.11 10.53 -4.52
C PRO A 188 -1.56 10.63 -4.00
N GLN A 189 -1.79 10.45 -2.70
CA GLN A 189 -3.13 10.62 -2.14
C GLN A 189 -3.62 12.07 -2.24
N VAL A 190 -2.79 13.06 -1.89
CA VAL A 190 -3.16 14.48 -1.99
C VAL A 190 -3.50 14.84 -3.44
N MET A 191 -2.68 14.39 -4.40
CA MET A 191 -2.94 14.63 -5.83
C MET A 191 -4.26 13.99 -6.26
N SER A 192 -4.51 12.74 -5.86
CA SER A 192 -5.79 12.06 -6.12
C SER A 192 -6.99 12.86 -5.59
N THR A 193 -6.91 13.35 -4.34
CA THR A 193 -7.96 14.17 -3.73
C THR A 193 -8.15 15.51 -4.43
N LEU A 194 -7.07 16.21 -4.78
CA LEU A 194 -7.15 17.50 -5.48
C LEU A 194 -7.75 17.36 -6.88
N THR A 195 -7.37 16.32 -7.62
CA THR A 195 -7.95 16.00 -8.93
C THR A 195 -9.43 15.65 -8.80
N ALA A 196 -9.80 14.78 -7.84
CA ALA A 196 -11.20 14.42 -7.61
C ALA A 196 -12.06 15.63 -7.22
N ALA A 197 -11.52 16.56 -6.43
CA ALA A 197 -12.24 17.76 -5.98
C ALA A 197 -12.67 18.68 -7.14
N ARG A 198 -11.93 18.71 -8.25
CA ARG A 198 -12.31 19.49 -9.46
C ARG A 198 -13.54 18.92 -10.16
N LEU A 199 -13.86 17.65 -9.97
CA LEU A 199 -15.03 17.03 -10.60
C LEU A 199 -16.36 17.56 -10.07
N HIS A 200 -16.37 18.25 -8.92
CA HIS A 200 -17.56 18.95 -8.41
C HIS A 200 -18.02 20.10 -9.32
N GLU A 201 -17.12 20.64 -10.12
CA GLU A 201 -17.37 21.74 -11.05
C GLU A 201 -17.76 21.22 -12.45
N ALA A 202 -17.88 19.90 -12.64
CA ALA A 202 -18.21 19.30 -13.93
C ALA A 202 -19.66 19.58 -14.32
N GLU A 203 -19.87 20.20 -15.49
CA GLU A 203 -21.19 20.53 -16.02
C GLU A 203 -21.71 19.51 -17.04
N GLY A 204 -23.04 19.45 -17.17
CA GLY A 204 -23.73 18.65 -18.18
C GLY A 204 -23.35 17.17 -18.15
N ASN A 205 -22.93 16.65 -19.32
CA ASN A 205 -22.53 15.25 -19.48
C ASN A 205 -21.02 15.03 -19.36
N SER A 206 -20.24 16.00 -18.83
CA SER A 206 -18.77 15.88 -18.77
C SER A 206 -18.30 14.63 -18.04
N LEU A 207 -18.98 14.24 -16.96
CA LEU A 207 -18.67 13.01 -16.21
C LEU A 207 -18.94 11.73 -17.02
N ALA A 208 -19.80 11.77 -18.04
CA ALA A 208 -20.04 10.62 -18.91
C ALA A 208 -18.83 10.30 -19.82
N LEU A 209 -17.88 11.25 -19.97
CA LEU A 209 -16.63 11.06 -20.70
C LEU A 209 -15.51 10.42 -19.84
N SER A 210 -15.81 10.05 -18.59
CA SER A 210 -14.83 9.49 -17.67
C SER A 210 -14.41 8.06 -18.07
N GLY A 211 -13.16 7.91 -18.51
CA GLY A 211 -12.52 6.60 -18.72
C GLY A 211 -11.77 6.06 -17.50
N ALA A 212 -11.13 4.89 -17.63
CA ALA A 212 -10.36 4.26 -16.56
C ALA A 212 -9.26 5.15 -15.98
N GLY A 213 -8.55 5.94 -16.80
CA GLY A 213 -7.48 6.82 -16.30
C GLY A 213 -7.93 7.79 -15.21
N LEU A 214 -9.13 8.36 -15.32
CA LEU A 214 -9.70 9.21 -14.27
C LEU A 214 -10.07 8.39 -13.03
N ARG A 215 -10.67 7.21 -13.23
CA ARG A 215 -11.07 6.31 -12.14
C ARG A 215 -9.86 5.86 -11.33
N ASP A 216 -8.78 5.47 -11.98
CA ASP A 216 -7.53 5.06 -11.35
C ASP A 216 -6.88 6.22 -10.59
N THR A 217 -6.80 7.38 -11.23
CA THR A 217 -6.22 8.60 -10.62
C THR A 217 -6.97 9.02 -9.36
N THR A 218 -8.29 8.89 -9.36
CA THR A 218 -9.16 9.36 -8.26
C THR A 218 -9.56 8.29 -7.26
N ARG A 219 -9.21 7.01 -7.50
CA ARG A 219 -9.64 5.87 -6.67
C ARG A 219 -9.34 6.06 -5.18
N ILE A 220 -8.15 6.53 -4.85
CA ILE A 220 -7.72 6.68 -3.44
C ILE A 220 -8.21 7.97 -2.78
N ALA A 221 -8.83 8.89 -3.53
CA ALA A 221 -9.47 10.09 -2.97
C ALA A 221 -10.64 9.75 -2.04
N ALA A 222 -11.26 8.57 -2.19
CA ALA A 222 -12.36 8.08 -1.35
C ALA A 222 -11.93 7.53 0.02
N SER A 223 -10.63 7.59 0.35
CA SER A 223 -10.10 7.11 1.62
C SER A 223 -10.60 7.93 2.83
N ASP A 224 -10.51 7.35 4.03
CA ASP A 224 -10.96 7.99 5.27
C ASP A 224 -10.24 9.34 5.54
N SER A 225 -11.01 10.43 5.56
CA SER A 225 -10.47 11.78 5.70
C SER A 225 -9.88 12.08 7.08
N ALA A 226 -10.33 11.40 8.14
CA ALA A 226 -9.81 11.61 9.49
C ALA A 226 -8.43 10.98 9.64
N LEU A 227 -8.27 9.76 9.13
CA LEU A 227 -6.98 9.06 9.05
C LEU A 227 -5.97 9.85 8.20
N TRP A 228 -6.35 10.27 6.99
CA TRP A 228 -5.42 10.99 6.11
C TRP A 228 -5.04 12.37 6.64
N ARG A 229 -5.95 13.06 7.34
CA ARG A 229 -5.59 14.29 8.08
C ARG A 229 -4.49 14.03 9.11
N ASP A 230 -4.57 12.91 9.82
CA ASP A 230 -3.56 12.53 10.81
C ASP A 230 -2.22 12.17 10.15
N ILE A 231 -2.24 11.34 9.10
CA ILE A 231 -1.04 10.96 8.33
C ILE A 231 -0.33 12.20 7.75
N LEU A 232 -1.07 13.09 7.08
CA LEU A 232 -0.51 14.31 6.50
C LEU A 232 -0.04 15.27 7.61
N GLY A 233 -0.77 15.33 8.72
CA GLY A 233 -0.42 16.16 9.87
C GLY A 233 0.88 15.73 10.56
N THR A 234 1.11 14.42 10.65
CA THR A 234 2.30 13.82 11.26
C THR A 234 3.52 13.84 10.34
N ASN A 235 3.34 13.72 9.02
CA ASN A 235 4.43 13.82 8.03
C ASN A 235 4.48 15.16 7.26
N ARG A 236 4.00 16.25 7.88
CA ARG A 236 3.76 17.53 7.18
C ARG A 236 5.00 18.14 6.49
N ARG A 237 6.20 17.92 7.05
CA ARG A 237 7.44 18.54 6.55
C ARG A 237 7.86 17.88 5.23
N ASP A 238 7.97 16.56 5.20
CA ASP A 238 8.38 15.83 4.01
C ASP A 238 7.29 15.86 2.92
N VAL A 239 6.01 15.80 3.30
CA VAL A 239 4.89 16.00 2.36
C VAL A 239 4.97 17.37 1.70
N LYS A 240 5.14 18.44 2.50
CA LYS A 240 5.26 19.80 1.96
C LYS A 240 6.43 19.91 0.97
N ALA A 241 7.60 19.37 1.30
CA ALA A 241 8.77 19.43 0.44
C ALA A 241 8.57 18.72 -0.92
N VAL A 242 7.77 17.65 -0.97
CA VAL A 242 7.40 17.00 -2.23
C VAL A 242 6.36 17.83 -2.98
N LEU A 243 5.33 18.34 -2.30
CA LEU A 243 4.29 19.18 -2.91
C LEU A 243 4.84 20.49 -3.51
N GLU A 244 5.85 21.11 -2.89
CA GLU A 244 6.49 22.30 -3.46
C GLU A 244 7.14 22.00 -4.80
N ARG A 245 7.80 20.84 -4.95
CA ARG A 245 8.37 20.41 -6.24
C ARG A 245 7.29 20.10 -7.28
N VAL A 246 6.21 19.44 -6.87
CA VAL A 246 5.06 19.19 -7.75
C VAL A 246 4.42 20.49 -8.21
N ARG A 247 4.30 21.50 -7.33
CA ARG A 247 3.80 22.83 -7.69
C ARG A 247 4.72 23.48 -8.72
N ASP A 248 6.03 23.45 -8.51
CA ASP A 248 6.98 24.07 -9.44
C ASP A 248 6.89 23.39 -10.84
N ASP A 249 6.71 22.07 -10.90
CA ASP A 249 6.46 21.36 -12.18
C ASP A 249 5.08 21.70 -12.78
N LEU A 250 4.04 21.86 -11.96
CA LEU A 250 2.71 22.27 -12.40
C LEU A 250 2.73 23.68 -12.98
N ASP A 251 3.42 24.62 -12.33
CA ASP A 251 3.56 26.00 -12.81
C ASP A 251 4.27 26.06 -14.17
N ARG A 252 5.26 25.17 -14.40
CA ARG A 252 5.90 25.02 -15.72
C ARG A 252 4.94 24.52 -16.80
N VAL A 253 4.08 23.55 -16.47
CA VAL A 253 3.06 23.06 -17.40
C VAL A 253 2.03 24.15 -17.71
N ILE A 254 1.55 24.87 -16.69
CA ILE A 254 0.60 25.98 -16.87
C ILE A 254 1.22 27.06 -17.77
N GLY A 255 2.46 27.47 -17.49
CA GLY A 255 3.16 28.47 -18.30
C GLY A 255 3.32 28.07 -19.77
N ALA A 256 3.62 26.79 -20.04
CA ALA A 256 3.71 26.27 -21.42
C ALA A 256 2.34 26.18 -22.13
N LEU A 257 1.23 26.18 -21.40
CA LEU A 257 -0.13 26.19 -21.98
C LEU A 257 -0.67 27.60 -22.22
N ASP A 258 -0.07 28.63 -21.61
CA ASP A 258 -0.52 30.03 -21.69
C ASP A 258 0.04 30.79 -22.91
N ALA A 259 1.09 30.29 -23.58
CA ALA A 259 1.81 31.03 -24.62
C ALA A 259 1.35 30.69 -26.06
N ASP A 260 1.28 31.72 -26.91
CA ASP A 260 0.88 31.64 -28.32
C ASP A 260 2.02 31.13 -29.25
N ASP A 261 3.25 30.92 -28.74
CA ASP A 261 4.46 30.55 -29.51
C ASP A 261 4.79 29.06 -29.38
N ALA A 262 4.17 28.25 -30.25
CA ALA A 262 4.12 26.78 -30.17
C ALA A 262 5.46 25.99 -30.16
N ALA A 263 6.62 26.59 -30.43
CA ALA A 263 7.86 25.82 -30.64
C ALA A 263 8.65 25.54 -29.35
N ASP A 264 8.80 26.52 -28.45
CA ASP A 264 9.55 26.35 -27.20
C ASP A 264 8.68 25.65 -26.11
N ASP A 265 7.35 25.74 -26.23
CA ASP A 265 6.40 25.18 -25.25
C ASP A 265 6.16 23.67 -25.42
N ASP A 266 6.16 23.19 -26.67
CA ASP A 266 6.07 21.75 -26.99
C ASP A 266 7.24 20.98 -26.35
N ASP A 267 8.44 21.57 -26.32
CA ASP A 267 9.63 21.00 -25.67
C ASP A 267 9.48 20.92 -24.15
N VAL A 268 8.85 21.92 -23.51
CA VAL A 268 8.57 21.89 -22.07
C VAL A 268 7.57 20.79 -21.73
N LEU A 269 6.46 20.71 -22.46
CA LEU A 269 5.44 19.67 -22.27
C LEU A 269 6.02 18.27 -22.50
N ALA A 270 6.77 18.08 -23.60
CA ALA A 270 7.44 16.82 -23.89
C ALA A 270 8.42 16.42 -22.78
N SER A 271 9.17 17.37 -22.24
CA SER A 271 10.12 17.15 -21.15
C SER A 271 9.44 16.71 -19.85
N VAL A 272 8.32 17.36 -19.48
CA VAL A 272 7.56 16.98 -18.27
C VAL A 272 6.93 15.61 -18.44
N LEU A 273 6.31 15.32 -19.59
CA LEU A 273 5.71 14.02 -19.88
C LEU A 273 6.77 12.90 -19.87
N GLU A 274 7.94 13.15 -20.47
CA GLU A 274 9.05 12.21 -20.47
C GLU A 274 9.62 11.99 -19.05
N SER A 275 9.70 13.02 -18.23
CA SER A 275 10.06 12.88 -16.81
C SER A 275 9.08 11.97 -16.07
N GLY A 276 7.77 12.12 -16.33
CA GLY A 276 6.73 11.23 -15.83
C GLY A 276 6.94 9.77 -16.26
N ARG A 277 7.20 9.53 -17.56
CA ARG A 277 7.50 8.19 -18.10
C ARG A 277 8.70 7.55 -17.40
N ARG A 278 9.79 8.30 -17.23
CA ARG A 278 10.99 7.83 -16.52
C ARG A 278 10.70 7.51 -15.07
N GLY A 279 9.92 8.36 -14.38
CA GLY A 279 9.49 8.12 -13.01
C GLY A 279 8.70 6.82 -12.86
N THR A 280 7.73 6.58 -13.75
CA THR A 280 6.94 5.34 -13.77
C THR A 280 7.81 4.11 -14.05
N ALA A 281 8.80 4.21 -14.93
CA ALA A 281 9.69 3.10 -15.26
C ALA A 281 10.57 2.63 -14.07
N LEU A 282 10.74 3.48 -13.04
CA LEU A 282 11.47 3.13 -11.82
C LEU A 282 10.65 2.30 -10.82
N ILE A 283 9.32 2.19 -11.01
CA ILE A 283 8.48 1.37 -10.14
C ILE A 283 8.79 -0.11 -10.43
N PRO A 284 9.18 -0.91 -9.42
CA PRO A 284 9.48 -2.33 -9.64
C PRO A 284 8.24 -3.08 -10.13
N GLY A 285 8.42 -3.93 -11.15
CA GLY A 285 7.42 -4.88 -11.65
C GLY A 285 7.28 -6.11 -10.74
N LYS A 286 6.35 -7.01 -11.10
CA LYS A 286 6.18 -8.29 -10.37
C LYS A 286 7.50 -9.07 -10.44
N HIS A 287 7.95 -9.57 -9.28
CA HIS A 287 9.25 -10.26 -9.11
C HIS A 287 10.52 -9.37 -9.23
N GLY A 288 10.40 -8.05 -9.19
CA GLY A 288 11.56 -7.15 -9.21
C GLY A 288 12.15 -6.90 -10.60
N SER A 289 11.43 -7.26 -11.67
CA SER A 289 11.73 -6.85 -13.04
C SER A 289 11.50 -5.34 -13.22
N SER A 290 12.22 -4.69 -14.13
CA SER A 290 11.94 -3.30 -14.52
C SER A 290 10.62 -3.21 -15.30
N ALA A 291 9.83 -2.16 -15.05
CA ALA A 291 8.56 -1.94 -15.77
C ALA A 291 8.72 -1.78 -17.29
N SER A 292 9.96 -1.61 -17.78
CA SER A 292 10.32 -1.45 -19.19
C SER A 292 10.41 -2.74 -20.00
N ASP A 293 10.28 -3.92 -19.38
CA ASP A 293 10.50 -5.21 -20.06
C ASP A 293 9.20 -5.97 -20.36
N VAL A 294 8.11 -5.25 -20.63
CA VAL A 294 6.82 -5.86 -20.99
C VAL A 294 6.25 -5.30 -22.29
N ASP A 295 5.69 -6.19 -23.11
CA ASP A 295 4.78 -5.83 -24.18
C ASP A 295 3.35 -5.83 -23.63
N VAL A 296 2.50 -4.91 -24.08
CA VAL A 296 1.06 -4.94 -23.78
C VAL A 296 0.33 -5.50 -24.99
N VAL A 297 -0.71 -6.28 -24.74
CA VAL A 297 -1.63 -6.80 -25.77
C VAL A 297 -3.06 -6.48 -25.35
N HIS A 298 -3.75 -5.70 -26.15
CA HIS A 298 -5.15 -5.33 -25.97
C HIS A 298 -6.05 -6.36 -26.64
N VAL A 299 -7.06 -6.85 -25.92
CA VAL A 299 -7.98 -7.88 -26.39
C VAL A 299 -9.42 -7.50 -26.09
N GLN A 300 -10.29 -7.48 -27.09
CA GLN A 300 -11.72 -7.27 -26.86
C GLN A 300 -12.36 -8.55 -26.30
N VAL A 301 -12.99 -8.42 -25.14
CA VAL A 301 -13.66 -9.51 -24.41
C VAL A 301 -15.15 -9.25 -24.41
N ALA A 302 -15.94 -10.14 -25.03
CA ALA A 302 -17.39 -10.00 -24.99
C ALA A 302 -17.90 -10.16 -23.55
N ASP A 303 -18.86 -9.31 -23.16
CA ASP A 303 -19.46 -9.32 -21.82
C ASP A 303 -20.48 -10.47 -21.70
N ARG A 304 -19.96 -11.69 -21.65
CA ARG A 304 -20.73 -12.91 -21.43
C ARG A 304 -19.94 -13.91 -20.58
N PRO A 305 -20.62 -14.73 -19.76
CA PRO A 305 -19.95 -15.71 -18.91
C PRO A 305 -18.99 -16.61 -19.69
N GLY A 306 -17.77 -16.79 -19.15
CA GLY A 306 -16.75 -17.71 -19.68
C GLY A 306 -15.77 -17.10 -20.68
N GLU A 307 -15.97 -15.88 -21.19
CA GLU A 307 -15.02 -15.29 -22.15
C GLU A 307 -13.66 -15.01 -21.53
N LEU A 308 -13.60 -14.48 -20.31
CA LEU A 308 -12.32 -14.26 -19.65
C LEU A 308 -11.57 -15.57 -19.42
N SER A 309 -12.28 -16.64 -19.01
CA SER A 309 -11.69 -17.97 -18.88
C SER A 309 -11.17 -18.50 -20.21
N ARG A 310 -11.91 -18.28 -21.30
CA ARG A 310 -11.49 -18.63 -22.67
C ARG A 310 -10.25 -17.85 -23.09
N LEU A 311 -10.16 -16.57 -22.73
CA LEU A 311 -8.99 -15.75 -23.02
C LEU A 311 -7.76 -16.29 -22.30
N MET A 312 -7.86 -16.57 -21.00
CA MET A 312 -6.77 -17.13 -20.20
C MET A 312 -6.30 -18.48 -20.75
N ALA A 313 -7.23 -19.38 -21.10
CA ALA A 313 -6.90 -20.68 -21.69
C ALA A 313 -6.15 -20.53 -23.03
N HIS A 314 -6.61 -19.62 -23.91
CA HIS A 314 -5.94 -19.39 -25.18
C HIS A 314 -4.55 -18.73 -25.03
N THR A 315 -4.35 -17.93 -23.98
CA THR A 315 -3.03 -17.38 -23.64
C THR A 315 -2.09 -18.47 -23.10
N GLU A 316 -2.59 -19.37 -22.26
CA GLU A 316 -1.85 -20.54 -21.78
C GLU A 316 -1.45 -21.47 -22.93
N GLU A 317 -2.37 -21.80 -23.84
CA GLU A 317 -2.09 -22.60 -25.03
C GLU A 317 -1.05 -21.96 -25.97
N ALA A 318 -0.91 -20.63 -25.93
CA ALA A 318 0.14 -19.92 -26.66
C ALA A 318 1.51 -20.01 -25.98
N GLY A 319 1.58 -20.60 -24.77
CA GLY A 319 2.80 -20.71 -23.97
C GLY A 319 3.28 -19.38 -23.41
N VAL A 320 2.37 -18.41 -23.25
CA VAL A 320 2.72 -17.04 -22.81
C VAL A 320 2.31 -16.84 -21.36
N ASN A 321 3.26 -16.41 -20.53
CA ASN A 321 2.98 -15.98 -19.17
C ASN A 321 2.36 -14.56 -19.16
N ILE A 322 1.39 -14.34 -18.29
CA ILE A 322 0.77 -13.03 -18.09
C ILE A 322 1.45 -12.35 -16.91
N GLU A 323 2.10 -11.22 -17.17
CA GLU A 323 2.74 -10.39 -16.15
C GLU A 323 1.70 -9.51 -15.45
N ASP A 324 0.75 -8.93 -16.20
CA ASP A 324 -0.38 -8.18 -15.61
C ASP A 324 -1.62 -8.27 -16.49
N LEU A 325 -2.79 -8.09 -15.87
CA LEU A 325 -4.08 -8.09 -16.56
C LEU A 325 -4.94 -6.96 -16.03
N ARG A 326 -5.40 -6.09 -16.93
CA ARG A 326 -6.44 -5.09 -16.64
C ARG A 326 -7.64 -5.34 -17.53
N LEU A 327 -8.83 -5.05 -17.03
CA LEU A 327 -10.07 -5.18 -17.79
C LEU A 327 -10.89 -3.91 -17.58
N ASP A 328 -11.05 -3.13 -18.65
CA ASP A 328 -11.89 -1.94 -18.66
C ASP A 328 -13.24 -2.22 -19.35
N HIS A 329 -14.26 -1.46 -18.98
CA HIS A 329 -15.59 -1.52 -19.60
C HIS A 329 -16.00 -0.14 -20.09
N ASP A 330 -16.21 -0.02 -21.40
CA ASP A 330 -16.79 1.19 -21.97
C ASP A 330 -18.29 1.28 -21.65
N LEU A 331 -18.72 2.44 -21.15
CA LEU A 331 -20.13 2.73 -20.95
C LEU A 331 -20.88 2.68 -22.29
N GLY A 332 -21.68 1.63 -22.49
CA GLY A 332 -22.59 1.51 -23.64
C GLY A 332 -22.21 0.45 -24.69
N ARG A 333 -21.18 -0.37 -24.46
CA ARG A 333 -20.87 -1.55 -25.30
C ARG A 333 -20.79 -2.82 -24.45
N PRO A 334 -21.35 -3.97 -24.89
CA PRO A 334 -21.25 -5.25 -24.18
C PRO A 334 -19.89 -5.92 -24.43
N VAL A 335 -18.82 -5.14 -24.38
CA VAL A 335 -17.45 -5.58 -24.69
C VAL A 335 -16.52 -4.89 -23.71
N GLY A 336 -15.76 -5.66 -22.95
CA GLY A 336 -14.65 -5.17 -22.15
C GLY A 336 -13.35 -5.15 -22.98
N LEU A 337 -12.41 -4.30 -22.62
CA LEU A 337 -11.07 -4.29 -23.18
C LEU A 337 -10.11 -4.85 -22.14
N ALA A 338 -9.51 -6.01 -22.43
CA ALA A 338 -8.47 -6.61 -21.61
C ALA A 338 -7.09 -6.13 -22.06
N GLU A 339 -6.30 -5.54 -21.18
CA GLU A 339 -4.89 -5.26 -21.38
C GLU A 339 -4.08 -6.38 -20.74
N ILE A 340 -3.35 -7.15 -21.53
CA ILE A 340 -2.50 -8.25 -21.08
C ILE A 340 -1.04 -7.80 -21.21
N ALA A 341 -0.38 -7.51 -20.09
CA ALA A 341 1.06 -7.29 -20.07
C ALA A 341 1.78 -8.65 -20.08
N VAL A 342 2.75 -8.82 -20.96
CA VAL A 342 3.56 -10.03 -21.16
C VAL A 342 5.03 -9.66 -21.28
N ALA A 343 5.95 -10.62 -21.14
CA ALA A 343 7.37 -10.33 -21.31
C ALA A 343 7.68 -9.68 -22.67
N ALA A 344 8.66 -8.77 -22.72
CA ALA A 344 9.08 -8.12 -23.96
C ALA A 344 9.49 -9.15 -25.04
N GLY A 345 9.05 -8.92 -26.27
CA GLY A 345 9.33 -9.77 -27.43
C GLY A 345 8.34 -10.92 -27.66
N VAL A 346 7.37 -11.15 -26.76
CA VAL A 346 6.30 -12.15 -26.97
C VAL A 346 4.93 -11.54 -27.31
N GLY A 347 4.77 -10.21 -27.24
CA GLY A 347 3.49 -9.54 -27.49
C GLY A 347 2.91 -9.82 -28.88
N GLU A 348 3.73 -9.66 -29.94
CA GLU A 348 3.28 -9.96 -31.30
C GLU A 348 2.89 -11.43 -31.51
N ALA A 349 3.61 -12.35 -30.86
CA ALA A 349 3.30 -13.78 -30.94
C ALA A 349 1.94 -14.06 -30.29
N LEU A 350 1.66 -13.43 -29.15
CA LEU A 350 0.38 -13.53 -28.48
C LEU A 350 -0.76 -12.91 -29.32
N VAL A 351 -0.56 -11.72 -29.92
CA VAL A 351 -1.54 -11.10 -30.82
C VAL A 351 -1.92 -12.07 -31.95
N ARG A 352 -0.92 -12.67 -32.62
CA ARG A 352 -1.16 -13.66 -33.69
C ARG A 352 -1.91 -14.89 -33.17
N ALA A 353 -1.50 -15.44 -32.02
CA ALA A 353 -2.12 -16.61 -31.42
C ALA A 353 -3.59 -16.36 -31.05
N LEU A 354 -3.89 -15.23 -30.43
CA LEU A 354 -5.25 -14.84 -30.04
C LEU A 354 -6.12 -14.54 -31.27
N THR A 355 -5.58 -13.81 -32.24
CA THR A 355 -6.31 -13.48 -33.48
C THR A 355 -6.68 -14.74 -34.27
N SER A 356 -5.77 -15.72 -34.34
CA SER A 356 -6.06 -17.01 -34.99
C SER A 356 -7.17 -17.82 -34.30
N ARG A 357 -7.46 -17.51 -33.03
CA ARG A 357 -8.51 -18.13 -32.21
C ARG A 357 -9.79 -17.27 -32.13
N GLY A 358 -9.90 -16.26 -32.98
CA GLY A 358 -11.10 -15.43 -33.12
C GLY A 358 -11.23 -14.30 -32.10
N TRP A 359 -10.14 -13.92 -31.45
CA TRP A 359 -10.08 -12.68 -30.65
C TRP A 359 -9.79 -11.47 -31.54
N THR A 360 -10.34 -10.32 -31.19
CA THR A 360 -9.83 -9.03 -31.68
C THR A 360 -8.70 -8.61 -30.75
N ALA A 361 -7.44 -8.86 -31.15
CA ALA A 361 -6.25 -8.55 -30.37
C ALA A 361 -5.30 -7.62 -31.15
N TYR A 362 -4.63 -6.70 -30.45
CA TYR A 362 -3.65 -5.77 -31.01
C TYR A 362 -2.62 -5.36 -29.94
N PRO A 363 -1.42 -4.87 -30.33
CA PRO A 363 -0.44 -4.34 -29.38
C PRO A 363 -1.00 -3.22 -28.52
#